data_AF-D5V782-F1
#
_entry.id   AF-D5V782-F1
#
_cell.length_a   1.000
_cell.length_b   1.000
_cell.length_c   1.000
_cell.angle_alpha   90.00
_cell.angle_beta   90.00
_cell.angle_gamma   90.00
#
_symmetry.space_group_name_H-M   'P 1'
#
loop_
_entity.id
_entity.type
_entity.pdbx_description
1 polymer ?
#
loop_
_entity_poly.entity_id
_entity_poly.type
_entity_poly.pdbx_seq_one_letter_code
_entity_poly.pdbx_strand_id
1 'polypeptide(L)'
;MELWGITLDFFDKKTCALLPDLCLQWDIKYDELGDNKELLEYWEKHINNILEQTKDIVYVNNNEGRSLIYSANNEAIEIISKEFKDLKLQKVMYEDIISCETCVEHNYLA
;
A
#
# COMPACT_ATOMS: atom_id res chain seq x y z
N MET A 1 4.01 -2.60 -18.13
CA MET A 1 5.37 -2.60 -17.53
C MET A 1 5.30 -3.26 -16.16
N GLU A 2 6.27 -4.11 -15.76
CA GLU A 2 6.24 -4.74 -14.42
C GLU A 2 6.70 -3.76 -13.33
N LEU A 3 5.94 -3.68 -12.23
CA LEU A 3 6.29 -2.92 -11.04
C LEU A 3 6.35 -3.84 -9.81
N TRP A 4 7.12 -3.43 -8.80
CA TRP A 4 7.24 -4.12 -7.52
C TRP A 4 6.84 -3.22 -6.35
N GLY A 5 6.15 -3.78 -5.37
CA GLY A 5 5.55 -2.97 -4.32
C GLY A 5 4.65 -3.73 -3.37
N ILE A 6 3.77 -3.00 -2.70
CA ILE A 6 2.83 -3.50 -1.70
C ILE A 6 1.42 -3.03 -2.06
N THR A 7 0.45 -3.91 -1.83
CA THR A 7 -0.97 -3.60 -1.83
C THR A 7 -1.55 -3.96 -0.47
N LEU A 8 -2.31 -3.04 0.12
CA LEU A 8 -3.23 -3.35 1.21
C LEU A 8 -4.66 -3.16 0.73
N ASP A 9 -5.50 -4.12 1.11
CA ASP A 9 -6.94 -4.08 0.87
C ASP A 9 -7.63 -4.03 2.24
N PHE A 10 -8.07 -2.85 2.64
CA PHE A 10 -8.72 -2.56 3.91
C PHE A 10 -10.15 -3.12 3.98
N PHE A 11 -10.64 -3.83 2.96
CA PHE A 11 -11.88 -4.60 3.03
C PHE A 11 -11.66 -6.11 2.92
N ASP A 12 -10.45 -6.57 2.59
CA ASP A 12 -10.11 -8.00 2.58
C ASP A 12 -9.51 -8.46 3.92
N LYS A 13 -10.18 -9.43 4.56
CA LYS A 13 -9.71 -10.11 5.78
C LYS A 13 -8.32 -10.72 5.62
N LYS A 14 -7.90 -11.07 4.40
CA LYS A 14 -6.54 -11.57 4.12
C LYS A 14 -5.45 -10.55 4.44
N THR A 15 -5.76 -9.26 4.40
CA THR A 15 -4.83 -8.19 4.79
C THR A 15 -4.40 -8.34 6.25
N CYS A 16 -5.29 -8.83 7.12
CA CYS A 16 -4.94 -9.14 8.50
C CYS A 16 -3.99 -10.33 8.66
N ALA A 17 -3.89 -11.23 7.67
CA ALA A 17 -2.86 -12.27 7.71
C ALA A 17 -1.45 -11.70 7.47
N LEU A 18 -1.35 -10.54 6.82
CA LEU A 18 -0.09 -9.85 6.58
C LEU A 18 0.38 -9.06 7.81
N LEU A 19 -0.57 -8.46 8.55
CA LEU A 19 -0.30 -7.62 9.73
C LEU A 19 -1.18 -8.06 10.92
N PRO A 20 -0.97 -9.28 11.46
CA PRO A 20 -1.85 -9.86 12.47
C PRO A 20 -1.89 -9.02 13.76
N ASP A 21 -0.77 -8.44 14.17
CA ASP A 21 -0.68 -7.64 15.39
C ASP A 21 -1.58 -6.40 15.33
N LEU A 22 -1.68 -5.75 14.17
CA LEU A 22 -2.54 -4.58 13.96
C LEU A 22 -4.02 -4.95 13.83
N CYS A 23 -4.32 -6.22 13.52
CA CYS A 23 -5.67 -6.73 13.37
C CYS A 23 -6.20 -7.48 14.60
N LEU A 24 -5.41 -7.66 15.65
CA LEU A 24 -5.81 -8.41 16.86
C LEU A 24 -7.11 -7.89 17.49
N GLN A 25 -7.35 -6.59 17.43
CA GLN A 25 -8.53 -5.96 18.00
C GLN A 25 -9.64 -5.68 16.98
N TRP A 26 -9.40 -6.01 15.71
CA TRP A 26 -10.31 -5.69 14.61
C TRP A 26 -11.69 -6.30 14.82
N ASP A 27 -11.73 -7.63 15.02
CA ASP A 27 -12.97 -8.43 15.19
C ASP A 27 -13.78 -8.05 16.46
N ILE A 28 -13.21 -7.24 17.35
CA ILE A 28 -13.82 -6.85 18.63
C ILE A 28 -14.35 -5.42 18.60
N LYS A 29 -13.72 -4.52 17.82
CA LYS A 29 -13.95 -3.07 17.92
C LYS A 29 -14.50 -2.43 16.64
N TYR A 30 -14.46 -3.13 15.51
CA TYR A 30 -14.66 -2.52 14.20
C TYR A 30 -15.53 -3.42 13.32
N ASP A 31 -16.44 -2.80 12.55
CA ASP A 31 -17.32 -3.52 11.63
C ASP A 31 -16.59 -3.83 10.30
N GLU A 32 -15.74 -2.91 9.83
CA GLU A 32 -14.91 -3.08 8.62
C GLU A 32 -13.41 -2.85 8.92
N LEU A 33 -12.52 -3.45 8.12
CA LEU A 33 -11.07 -3.31 8.34
C LEU A 33 -10.58 -1.88 8.03
N GLY A 34 -11.31 -1.16 7.16
CA GLY A 34 -11.16 0.27 6.93
C GLY A 34 -11.47 1.15 8.15
N ASP A 35 -12.15 0.63 9.18
CA ASP A 35 -12.38 1.39 10.42
C ASP A 35 -11.20 1.28 11.40
N ASN A 36 -10.27 0.36 11.15
CA ASN A 36 -9.11 0.14 12.00
C ASN A 36 -8.10 1.29 11.86
N LYS A 37 -8.26 2.30 12.71
CA LYS A 37 -7.39 3.48 12.75
C LYS A 37 -5.90 3.15 12.89
N GLU A 38 -5.54 2.15 13.68
CA GLU A 38 -4.12 1.78 13.87
C GLU A 38 -3.50 1.25 12.57
N LEU A 39 -4.28 0.47 11.79
CA LEU A 39 -3.85 -0.02 10.49
C LEU A 39 -3.74 1.10 9.44
N LEU A 40 -4.70 2.04 9.44
CA LEU A 40 -4.65 3.20 8.56
C LEU A 40 -3.45 4.11 8.89
N GLU A 41 -3.25 4.43 10.17
CA GLU A 41 -2.13 5.25 10.64
C GLU A 41 -0.78 4.59 10.35
N TYR A 42 -0.68 3.27 10.54
CA TYR A 42 0.49 2.49 10.14
C TYR A 42 0.78 2.69 8.65
N TRP A 43 -0.21 2.46 7.79
CA TRP A 43 -0.05 2.57 6.35
C TRP A 43 0.35 3.99 5.93
N GLU A 44 -0.41 5.02 6.32
CA GLU A 44 -0.14 6.41 5.95
C GLU A 44 1.24 6.88 6.41
N LYS A 45 1.66 6.49 7.63
CA LYS A 45 2.99 6.83 8.14
C LYS A 45 4.09 6.26 7.25
N HIS A 46 3.99 4.99 6.87
CA HIS A 46 4.97 4.34 6.01
C HIS A 46 4.98 4.94 4.59
N ILE A 47 3.81 5.25 4.02
CA ILE A 47 3.71 5.94 2.73
C ILE A 47 4.40 7.31 2.78
N ASN A 48 4.14 8.12 3.80
CA ASN A 48 4.77 9.43 3.97
C ASN A 48 6.30 9.32 4.08
N ASN A 49 6.81 8.36 4.87
CA ASN A 49 8.25 8.11 4.98
C ASN A 49 8.89 7.73 3.63
N ILE A 50 8.20 6.97 2.79
CA ILE A 50 8.69 6.62 1.44
C ILE A 50 8.68 7.86 0.55
N LEU A 51 7.61 8.65 0.58
CA LEU A 51 7.46 9.88 -0.20
C LEU A 51 8.47 10.96 0.18
N GLU A 52 8.99 10.95 1.40
CA GLU A 52 10.10 11.82 1.83
C GLU A 52 11.45 11.40 1.23
N GLN A 53 11.63 10.11 0.98
CA GLN A 53 12.88 9.53 0.48
C GLN A 53 12.94 9.44 -1.05
N THR A 54 11.80 9.22 -1.70
CA THR A 54 11.73 9.09 -3.16
C THR A 54 10.38 9.54 -3.72
N LYS A 55 10.44 10.08 -4.94
CA LYS A 55 9.25 10.36 -5.77
C LYS A 55 9.13 9.39 -6.94
N ASP A 56 10.01 8.39 -7.05
CA ASP A 56 10.00 7.43 -8.15
C ASP A 56 9.06 6.26 -7.84
N ILE A 57 7.83 6.56 -7.43
CA ILE A 57 6.80 5.56 -7.08
C ILE A 57 5.49 5.86 -7.81
N VAL A 58 4.66 4.84 -7.93
CA VAL A 58 3.25 4.92 -8.26
C VAL A 58 2.48 4.64 -6.98
N TYR A 59 1.77 5.65 -6.48
CA TYR A 59 0.92 5.56 -5.31
C TYR A 59 -0.53 5.75 -5.73
N VAL A 60 -1.35 4.76 -5.39
CA VAL A 60 -2.79 4.75 -5.67
C VAL A 60 -3.52 4.49 -4.38
N ASN A 61 -4.51 5.33 -4.11
CA ASN A 61 -5.40 5.17 -2.98
C ASN A 61 -6.81 5.31 -3.54
N ASN A 62 -7.55 4.20 -3.61
CA ASN A 62 -8.91 4.26 -4.09
C ASN A 62 -9.88 4.41 -2.92
N ASN A 63 -11.02 5.05 -3.19
CA ASN A 63 -12.10 5.18 -2.21
C ASN A 63 -12.78 3.83 -1.89
N GLU A 64 -12.33 2.75 -2.53
CA GLU A 64 -12.78 1.37 -2.29
C GLU A 64 -11.82 0.63 -1.34
N GLY A 65 -11.08 1.36 -0.50
CA GLY A 65 -10.28 0.77 0.58
C GLY A 65 -9.10 -0.07 0.10
N ARG A 66 -8.67 0.09 -1.16
CA ARG A 66 -7.44 -0.51 -1.66
C ARG A 66 -6.39 0.60 -1.87
N SER A 67 -5.24 0.39 -1.24
CA SER A 67 -4.09 1.27 -1.39
C SER A 67 -2.87 0.50 -1.89
N LEU A 68 -2.14 1.10 -2.82
CA LEU A 68 -1.06 0.48 -3.58
C LEU A 68 0.13 1.43 -3.64
N ILE A 69 1.33 0.89 -3.41
CA ILE A 69 2.59 1.62 -3.62
C ILE A 69 3.58 0.73 -4.36
N TYR A 70 3.98 1.14 -5.56
CA TYR A 70 4.78 0.34 -6.49
C TYR A 70 5.83 1.17 -7.21
N SER A 71 6.90 0.52 -7.70
CA SER A 71 7.90 1.18 -8.54
C SER A 71 8.58 0.20 -9.50
N ALA A 72 9.13 0.72 -10.59
CA ALA A 72 10.12 0.05 -11.44
C ALA A 72 11.56 0.54 -11.17
N ASN A 73 11.76 1.58 -10.34
CA ASN A 73 13.07 2.05 -9.92
C ASN A 73 13.59 1.17 -8.76
N ASN A 74 14.76 0.55 -8.95
CA ASN A 74 15.37 -0.34 -7.95
C ASN A 74 15.61 0.32 -6.59
N GLU A 75 16.03 1.59 -6.57
CA GLU A 75 16.26 2.33 -5.32
C GLU A 75 14.94 2.55 -4.57
N ALA A 76 13.87 2.92 -5.30
CA ALA A 76 12.54 3.06 -4.71
C ALA A 76 11.99 1.72 -4.21
N ILE A 77 12.22 0.62 -4.94
CA ILE A 77 11.84 -0.73 -4.51
C ILE A 77 12.57 -1.12 -3.22
N GLU A 78 13.85 -0.78 -3.07
CA GLU A 78 14.58 -0.99 -1.82
C GLU A 78 14.04 -0.17 -0.66
N ILE A 79 13.65 1.08 -0.90
CA ILE A 79 13.02 1.95 0.11
C ILE A 79 11.69 1.33 0.57
N ILE A 80 10.83 0.92 -0.37
CA ILE A 80 9.55 0.25 -0.06
C ILE A 80 9.81 -1.02 0.76
N SER A 81 10.78 -1.84 0.36
CA SER A 81 11.14 -3.10 1.05
C SER A 81 11.62 -2.85 2.49
N LYS A 82 12.42 -1.81 2.72
CA LYS A 82 12.92 -1.44 4.05
C LYS A 82 11.81 -0.91 4.95
N GLU A 83 10.94 -0.08 4.39
CA GLU A 83 9.84 0.54 5.13
C GLU A 83 8.80 -0.50 5.54
N PHE A 84 8.42 -1.38 4.61
CA PHE A 84 7.50 -2.50 4.83
C PHE A 84 8.24 -3.83 5.02
N LYS A 85 9.27 -3.85 5.88
CA LYS A 85 10.12 -5.04 6.12
C LYS A 85 9.35 -6.32 6.48
N ASP A 86 8.16 -6.16 7.07
CA ASP A 86 7.31 -7.26 7.53
C ASP A 86 6.38 -7.78 6.42
N LEU A 87 6.32 -7.06 5.29
CA LEU A 87 5.49 -7.40 4.13
C LEU A 87 6.34 -7.89 2.96
N LYS A 88 5.81 -8.89 2.25
CA LYS A 88 6.45 -9.40 1.04
C LYS A 88 6.06 -8.55 -0.17
N LEU A 89 7.07 -8.04 -0.88
CA LEU A 89 6.86 -7.37 -2.16
C LEU A 89 6.15 -8.28 -3.16
N GLN A 90 5.22 -7.69 -3.90
CA GLN A 90 4.45 -8.32 -4.95
C GLN A 90 4.77 -7.66 -6.29
N LYS A 91 4.52 -8.41 -7.37
CA LYS A 91 4.59 -7.91 -8.73
C LYS A 91 3.21 -7.55 -9.22
N VAL A 92 3.12 -6.49 -10.01
CA VAL A 92 1.90 -6.11 -10.72
C VAL A 92 2.26 -5.47 -12.07
N MET A 93 1.34 -5.51 -13.02
CA MET A 93 1.47 -4.75 -14.26
C MET A 93 1.01 -3.32 -14.03
N TYR A 94 1.77 -2.34 -14.50
CA TYR A 94 1.42 -0.92 -14.42
C TYR A 94 0.02 -0.65 -14.96
N GLU A 95 -0.33 -1.30 -16.07
CA GLU A 95 -1.63 -1.21 -16.74
C GLU A 95 -2.80 -1.66 -15.83
N ASP A 96 -2.56 -2.59 -14.91
CA ASP A 96 -3.55 -3.06 -13.94
C ASP A 96 -3.74 -2.08 -12.76
N ILE A 97 -2.78 -1.17 -12.55
CA ILE A 97 -2.85 -0.14 -11.51
C ILE A 97 -3.57 1.11 -12.03
N ILE A 98 -3.21 1.57 -13.23
CA ILE A 98 -3.67 2.86 -13.77
C ILE A 98 -5.07 2.81 -14.38
N SER A 99 -5.76 1.66 -14.32
CA SER A 99 -7.12 1.54 -14.85
C SER A 99 -8.13 2.46 -14.16
N CYS A 100 -7.78 3.06 -13.01
CA CYS A 100 -8.54 4.14 -12.37
C CYS A 100 -7.71 5.43 -12.31
N GLU A 101 -7.86 6.33 -13.30
CA GLU A 101 -7.12 7.60 -13.37
C GLU A 101 -7.34 8.50 -12.14
N THR A 102 -8.55 8.51 -11.56
CA THR A 102 -8.88 9.34 -10.39
C THR A 102 -8.38 8.77 -9.06
N CYS A 103 -7.87 7.54 -9.05
CA CYS A 103 -7.37 6.87 -7.85
C CYS A 103 -5.86 7.10 -7.64
N VAL A 104 -5.18 7.63 -8.64
CA VAL A 104 -3.72 7.79 -8.64
C VAL A 104 -3.36 9.10 -7.95
N GLU A 105 -2.74 9.01 -6.77
CA GLU A 105 -2.30 10.18 -6.00
C GLU A 105 -0.91 10.66 -6.45
N HIS A 106 -0.01 9.73 -6.82
CA HIS A 106 1.32 10.06 -7.31
C HIS A 106 1.76 9.06 -8.37
N ASN A 107 2.29 9.54 -9.49
CA ASN A 107 2.72 8.68 -10.60
C ASN A 107 3.89 9.28 -11.36
N TYR A 108 5.08 8.73 -11.15
CA TYR A 108 6.31 9.18 -11.81
C TYR A 108 6.48 8.68 -13.25
N LEU A 109 5.61 7.78 -13.70
CA LEU A 109 5.65 7.16 -15.03
C LEU A 109 4.67 7.81 -16.02
N ALA A 110 3.85 8.75 -15.54
CA ALA A 110 2.90 9.53 -16.33
C ALA A 110 3.57 10.72 -17.04
#